data_AF-A0A454XMU0-F1
#
_entry.id   AF-A0A454XMU0-F1
#
_cell.length_a   1.000
_cell.length_b   1.000
_cell.length_c   1.000
_cell.angle_alpha   90.00
_cell.angle_beta   90.00
_cell.angle_gamma   90.00
#
_symmetry.space_group_name_H-M   'P 1'
#
loop_
_entity.id
_entity.type
_entity.pdbx_description
1 polymer ?
#
loop_
_entity_poly.entity_id
_entity_poly.type
_entity_poly.pdbx_seq_one_letter_code
_entity_poly.pdbx_strand_id
1 'polypeptide(L)'
;MNSEIQYRDPNSAAKVLCFLMVLGFLGILTITIAFIAKQTRPIGEIPHYSFNLSKVNGTCGLVIRGNFIAEVIPDGPAAIQGSDINRGDTIVNVNGVPVRNMSHSRIVSLIKEYPEYVFFELRENDEPFEEL
;
A
#
# COMPACT_ATOMS: atom_id res chain seq x y z
N MET A 1 -46.39 56.41 -30.44
CA MET A 1 -45.19 55.87 -31.12
C MET A 1 -44.36 55.14 -30.08
N ASN A 2 -44.18 53.84 -30.31
CA ASN A 2 -43.15 52.91 -29.84
C ASN A 2 -42.71 52.98 -28.37
N SER A 3 -43.24 52.07 -27.55
CA SER A 3 -42.57 51.53 -26.36
C SER A 3 -41.98 50.16 -26.72
N GLU A 4 -40.69 50.11 -27.00
CA GLU A 4 -39.92 48.86 -27.10
C GLU A 4 -40.06 48.08 -25.78
N ILE A 5 -40.87 47.03 -25.80
CA ILE A 5 -40.87 46.03 -24.73
C ILE A 5 -39.60 45.21 -24.96
N GLN A 6 -38.55 45.54 -24.21
CA GLN A 6 -37.30 44.81 -24.16
C GLN A 6 -37.59 43.36 -23.71
N TYR A 7 -37.72 42.45 -24.66
CA TYR A 7 -37.95 41.03 -24.43
C TYR A 7 -36.71 40.43 -23.74
N ARG A 8 -36.76 40.35 -22.41
CA ARG A 8 -35.74 39.69 -21.59
C ARG A 8 -35.87 38.19 -21.80
N ASP A 9 -35.06 37.64 -22.71
CA ASP A 9 -35.04 36.22 -23.06
C ASP A 9 -35.11 35.31 -21.81
N PRO A 10 -36.25 34.65 -21.53
CA PRO A 10 -36.40 33.77 -20.36
C PRO A 10 -35.50 32.54 -20.46
N ASN A 11 -34.95 32.31 -21.65
CA ASN A 11 -34.10 31.18 -22.00
C ASN A 11 -32.64 31.38 -21.56
N SER A 12 -32.17 32.60 -21.30
CA SER A 12 -30.75 32.83 -20.99
C SER A 12 -30.42 32.43 -19.55
N ALA A 13 -31.24 32.87 -18.59
CA ALA A 13 -31.10 32.48 -17.19
C ALA A 13 -31.38 30.98 -16.98
N ALA A 14 -32.39 30.42 -17.67
CA ALA A 14 -32.70 28.99 -17.59
C ALA A 14 -31.60 28.11 -18.22
N LYS A 15 -30.98 28.53 -19.33
CA LYS A 15 -29.83 27.83 -19.92
C LYS A 15 -28.59 27.90 -19.04
N VAL A 16 -28.29 29.07 -18.46
CA VAL A 16 -27.17 29.23 -17.51
C VAL A 16 -27.41 28.38 -16.27
N LEU A 17 -28.63 28.40 -15.71
CA LEU A 17 -28.97 27.60 -14.53
C LEU A 17 -28.91 26.09 -14.82
N CYS A 18 -29.42 25.64 -15.98
CA CYS A 18 -29.34 24.26 -16.41
C CYS A 18 -27.88 23.83 -16.69
N PHE A 19 -27.08 24.70 -17.30
CA PHE A 19 -25.65 24.46 -17.53
C PHE A 19 -24.87 24.37 -16.22
N LEU A 20 -25.16 25.23 -15.24
CA LEU A 20 -24.57 25.17 -13.90
C LEU A 20 -24.98 23.90 -13.14
N MET A 21 -26.23 23.45 -13.30
CA MET A 21 -26.68 22.16 -12.75
C MET A 21 -25.95 20.99 -13.40
N VAL A 22 -25.84 20.94 -14.73
CA VAL A 22 -25.15 19.88 -15.48
C VAL A 22 -23.65 19.85 -15.18
N LEU A 23 -22.98 21.00 -15.13
CA LEU A 23 -21.57 21.08 -14.73
C LEU A 23 -21.35 20.68 -13.27
N GLY A 24 -22.30 20.99 -12.37
CA GLY A 24 -22.28 20.54 -10.98
C GLY A 24 -22.35 19.02 -10.85
N PHE A 25 -23.27 18.38 -11.57
CA PHE A 25 -23.39 16.92 -11.58
C PHE A 25 -22.19 16.24 -12.25
N LEU A 26 -21.66 16.78 -13.35
CA LEU A 26 -20.47 16.25 -14.01
C LEU A 26 -19.21 16.40 -13.12
N GLY A 27 -19.10 17.51 -12.38
CA GLY A 27 -18.05 17.72 -11.38
C GLY A 27 -18.13 16.71 -10.23
N ILE A 28 -19.32 16.49 -9.67
CA ILE A 28 -19.51 15.50 -8.59
C ILE A 28 -19.28 14.07 -9.10
N LEU A 29 -19.75 13.74 -10.31
CA LEU A 29 -19.56 12.44 -10.95
C LEU A 29 -18.07 12.16 -11.21
N THR A 30 -17.33 13.15 -11.72
CA THR A 30 -15.87 13.04 -11.94
C THR A 30 -15.10 12.90 -10.62
N ILE A 31 -15.46 13.66 -9.58
CA ILE A 31 -14.86 13.54 -8.24
C ILE A 31 -15.13 12.15 -7.65
N THR A 32 -16.35 11.62 -7.82
CA THR A 32 -16.73 10.29 -7.32
C THR A 32 -15.99 9.17 -8.05
N ILE A 33 -15.90 9.24 -9.38
CA ILE A 33 -15.14 8.26 -10.18
C ILE A 33 -13.64 8.32 -9.83
N ALA A 34 -13.07 9.51 -9.65
CA ALA A 34 -11.68 9.68 -9.24
C ALA A 34 -11.42 9.17 -7.80
N PHE A 35 -12.39 9.32 -6.90
CA PHE A 35 -12.33 8.79 -5.54
C PHE A 35 -12.36 7.26 -5.53
N ILE A 36 -13.27 6.65 -6.30
CA ILE A 36 -13.33 5.19 -6.47
C ILE A 36 -12.02 4.67 -7.08
N ALA A 37 -11.50 5.30 -8.13
CA ALA A 37 -10.25 4.90 -8.79
C ALA A 37 -9.01 5.04 -7.90
N LYS A 38 -8.98 6.02 -6.98
CA LYS A 38 -7.90 6.18 -5.99
C LYS A 38 -7.99 5.19 -4.82
N GLN A 39 -9.16 4.58 -4.60
CA GLN A 39 -9.42 3.73 -3.44
C GLN A 39 -9.45 2.24 -3.78
N THR A 40 -9.61 1.88 -5.05
CA THR A 40 -9.36 0.52 -5.54
C THR A 40 -7.86 0.29 -5.75
N ARG A 41 -7.24 -0.49 -4.86
CA ARG A 41 -5.93 -1.11 -5.13
C ARG A 41 -6.06 -1.94 -6.42
N PRO A 42 -5.08 -1.93 -7.35
CA PRO A 42 -5.15 -2.71 -8.58
C PRO A 42 -5.43 -4.17 -8.23
N ILE A 43 -6.53 -4.71 -8.77
CA ILE A 43 -6.99 -6.06 -8.49
C ILE A 43 -5.94 -7.03 -9.07
N GLY A 44 -5.06 -7.55 -8.21
CA GLY A 44 -4.05 -8.56 -8.59
C GLY A 44 -2.61 -8.28 -8.17
N GLU A 45 -2.29 -7.10 -7.62
CA GLU A 45 -0.94 -6.83 -7.09
C GLU A 45 -0.96 -7.00 -5.57
N ILE A 46 -0.38 -8.09 -5.08
CA ILE A 46 -0.20 -8.28 -3.64
C ILE A 46 0.85 -7.26 -3.21
N PRO A 47 0.56 -6.38 -2.23
CA PRO A 47 1.50 -5.33 -1.87
C PRO A 47 2.83 -5.94 -1.41
N HIS A 48 3.87 -5.56 -2.13
CA HIS A 48 5.25 -5.86 -1.79
C HIS A 48 5.86 -4.61 -1.19
N TYR A 49 6.43 -4.75 -0.01
CA TYR A 49 7.15 -3.65 0.62
C TYR A 49 8.54 -4.14 1.01
N SER A 50 9.49 -3.22 1.00
CA SER A 50 10.88 -3.52 1.25
C SER A 50 11.45 -2.57 2.27
N PHE A 51 12.37 -3.09 3.08
CA PHE A 51 13.01 -2.32 4.13
C PHE A 51 14.42 -2.85 4.37
N ASN A 52 15.25 -1.98 4.91
CA ASN A 52 16.60 -2.31 5.31
C ASN A 52 16.67 -2.32 6.83
N LEU A 53 16.99 -3.48 7.41
CA LEU A 53 17.23 -3.60 8.85
C LEU A 53 18.72 -3.58 9.14
N SER A 54 19.11 -2.68 10.01
CA SER A 54 20.41 -2.77 10.68
C SER A 54 20.39 -3.91 11.70
N LYS A 55 21.51 -4.61 11.82
CA LYS A 55 21.67 -5.61 12.86
C LYS A 55 22.20 -4.98 14.13
N VAL A 56 21.57 -5.32 15.25
CA VAL A 56 22.07 -5.01 16.58
C VAL A 56 22.48 -6.32 17.24
N ASN A 57 23.74 -6.41 17.66
CA ASN A 57 24.34 -7.63 18.21
C ASN A 57 24.18 -8.87 17.30
N GLY A 58 24.23 -8.67 15.98
CA GLY A 58 24.10 -9.74 14.98
C GLY A 58 22.67 -10.20 14.70
N THR A 59 21.65 -9.55 15.29
CA THR A 59 20.23 -9.91 15.12
C THR A 59 19.45 -8.77 14.47
N CYS A 60 18.42 -9.12 13.69
CA CYS A 60 17.48 -8.14 13.12
C CYS A 60 16.23 -7.93 14.00
N GLY A 61 16.10 -8.63 15.12
CA GLY A 61 14.88 -8.59 15.95
C GLY A 61 13.66 -9.24 15.29
N LEU A 62 13.87 -10.19 14.37
CA LEU A 62 12.80 -10.96 13.72
C LEU A 62 12.87 -12.42 14.12
N VAL A 63 11.72 -13.02 14.41
CA VAL A 63 11.55 -14.47 14.50
C VAL A 63 10.90 -14.94 13.21
N ILE A 64 11.62 -15.77 12.47
CA ILE A 64 11.15 -16.33 11.19
C ILE A 64 10.88 -17.82 11.34
N ARG A 65 9.81 -18.31 10.72
CA ARG A 65 9.51 -19.75 10.60
C ARG A 65 9.27 -20.04 9.12
N GLY A 66 10.00 -21.00 8.56
CA GLY A 66 10.04 -21.14 7.10
C GLY A 66 10.52 -19.85 6.43
N ASN A 67 9.68 -19.28 5.57
CA ASN A 67 9.89 -18.02 4.87
C ASN A 67 8.92 -16.90 5.31
N PHE A 68 8.27 -17.00 6.47
CA PHE A 68 7.38 -15.96 6.97
C PHE A 68 7.82 -15.46 8.36
N ILE A 69 7.32 -14.28 8.72
CA ILE A 69 7.59 -13.63 10.01
C ILE A 69 6.61 -14.19 11.04
N ALA A 70 7.14 -14.95 11.98
CA ALA A 70 6.37 -15.52 13.08
C ALA A 70 6.14 -14.49 14.20
N GLU A 71 7.14 -13.64 14.45
CA GLU A 71 7.09 -12.63 15.51
C GLU A 71 8.10 -11.52 15.23
N VAL A 72 7.77 -10.30 15.65
CA VAL A 72 8.69 -9.15 15.68
C VAL A 72 9.07 -8.92 17.15
N ILE A 73 10.37 -8.97 17.45
CA ILE A 73 10.86 -8.83 18.82
C ILE A 73 10.66 -7.38 19.28
N PRO A 74 9.96 -7.13 20.40
CA PRO A 74 9.83 -5.80 20.98
C PRO A 74 11.20 -5.17 21.24
N ASP A 75 11.33 -3.87 20.99
CA ASP A 75 12.59 -3.11 21.10
C ASP A 75 13.74 -3.65 20.22
N GLY A 76 13.47 -4.62 19.35
CA GLY A 76 14.42 -5.12 18.37
C GLY A 76 14.55 -4.18 17.17
N PRO A 77 15.60 -4.34 16.34
CA PRO A 77 15.80 -3.52 15.15
C PRO A 77 14.60 -3.51 14.20
N ALA A 78 13.94 -4.65 14.02
CA ALA A 78 12.72 -4.74 13.23
C ALA A 78 11.53 -3.98 13.83
N ALA A 79 11.37 -3.96 15.16
CA ALA A 79 10.31 -3.18 15.80
C ALA A 79 10.55 -1.66 15.66
N ILE A 80 11.82 -1.24 15.65
CA ILE A 80 12.20 0.19 15.60
C ILE A 80 12.24 0.71 14.15
N GLN A 81 12.76 -0.09 13.21
CA GLN A 81 13.01 0.32 11.83
C GLN A 81 11.96 -0.20 10.84
N GLY A 82 11.25 -1.27 11.20
CA GLY A 82 10.25 -1.92 10.36
C GLY A 82 8.83 -1.66 10.85
N SER A 83 8.40 -0.40 10.85
CA SER A 83 7.06 0.02 11.30
C SER A 83 5.92 -0.69 10.58
N ASP A 84 6.18 -1.15 9.36
CA ASP A 84 5.20 -1.77 8.47
C ASP A 84 5.31 -3.31 8.46
N ILE A 85 6.19 -3.88 9.30
CA ILE A 85 6.38 -5.32 9.41
C ILE A 85 5.39 -5.90 10.42
N ASN A 86 4.56 -6.82 9.95
CA ASN A 86 3.59 -7.50 10.78
C ASN A 86 3.87 -9.00 10.87
N ARG A 87 3.35 -9.62 11.93
CA ARG A 87 3.29 -11.08 12.03
C ARG A 87 2.46 -11.63 10.88
N GLY A 88 2.94 -12.69 10.24
CA GLY A 88 2.28 -13.36 9.11
C GLY A 88 2.84 -12.97 7.75
N ASP A 89 3.63 -11.90 7.68
CA ASP A 89 4.20 -11.43 6.42
C ASP A 89 5.19 -12.43 5.84
N THR A 90 5.14 -12.58 4.52
CA THR A 90 5.97 -13.55 3.81
C THR A 90 7.22 -12.89 3.27
N ILE A 91 8.39 -13.41 3.61
CA ILE A 91 9.66 -13.03 3.02
C ILE A 91 9.73 -13.58 1.59
N VAL A 92 9.85 -12.68 0.64
CA VAL A 92 9.98 -12.99 -0.79
C VAL A 92 11.45 -13.00 -1.17
N ASN A 93 12.18 -11.94 -0.80
CA ASN A 93 13.61 -11.80 -1.09
C ASN A 93 14.40 -11.34 0.15
N VAL A 94 15.68 -11.74 0.21
CA VAL A 94 16.68 -11.27 1.17
C VAL A 94 17.90 -10.80 0.40
N ASN A 95 18.26 -9.53 0.50
CA ASN A 95 19.37 -8.90 -0.25
C ASN A 95 19.32 -9.19 -1.76
N GLY A 96 18.12 -9.15 -2.35
CA GLY A 96 17.90 -9.44 -3.77
C GLY A 96 17.90 -10.93 -4.14
N VAL A 97 18.08 -11.84 -3.17
CA VAL A 97 18.02 -13.29 -3.38
C VAL A 97 16.61 -13.79 -3.06
N PRO A 98 15.89 -14.43 -4.01
CA PRO A 98 14.55 -14.94 -3.78
C PRO A 98 14.56 -16.17 -2.87
N VAL A 99 13.70 -16.16 -1.83
CA VAL A 99 13.67 -17.20 -0.78
C VAL A 99 12.44 -18.09 -0.80
N ARG A 100 11.51 -17.91 -1.75
CA ARG A 100 10.21 -18.61 -1.82
C ARG A 100 10.29 -20.14 -1.73
N ASN A 101 11.36 -20.76 -2.25
CA ASN A 101 11.57 -22.21 -2.25
C ASN A 101 12.80 -22.61 -1.41
N MET A 102 13.29 -21.73 -0.53
CA MET A 102 14.44 -22.01 0.31
C MET A 102 14.03 -22.62 1.65
N SER A 103 14.87 -23.50 2.17
CA SER A 103 14.71 -23.98 3.55
C SER A 103 14.94 -22.84 4.54
N HIS A 104 14.28 -22.89 5.69
CA HIS A 104 14.51 -21.96 6.80
C HIS A 104 16.01 -21.78 7.11
N SER A 105 16.78 -22.88 7.15
CA SER A 105 18.22 -22.85 7.39
C SER A 105 18.99 -22.05 6.34
N ARG A 106 18.60 -22.12 5.07
CA ARG A 106 19.23 -21.36 4.00
C ARG A 106 18.92 -19.87 4.12
N ILE A 107 17.68 -19.52 4.46
CA ILE A 107 17.25 -18.12 4.69
C ILE A 107 18.03 -17.52 5.86
N VAL A 108 18.11 -18.23 6.99
CA VAL A 108 18.90 -17.79 8.16
C VAL A 108 20.36 -17.62 7.79
N SER A 109 20.92 -18.51 6.96
CA SER A 109 22.30 -18.41 6.50
C SER A 109 22.54 -17.16 5.66
N LEU A 110 21.62 -16.85 4.73
CA LEU A 110 21.66 -15.61 3.95
C LEU A 110 21.61 -14.39 4.85
N ILE A 111 20.69 -14.35 5.83
CA ILE A 111 20.63 -13.25 6.78
C ILE A 111 21.96 -13.12 7.52
N LYS A 112 22.54 -14.22 8.02
CA LYS A 112 23.80 -14.24 8.78
C LYS A 112 25.01 -13.78 7.96
N GLU A 113 25.02 -13.99 6.66
CA GLU A 113 26.12 -13.60 5.76
C GLU A 113 26.38 -12.08 5.74
N TYR A 114 25.36 -11.28 6.05
CA TYR A 114 25.46 -9.82 6.08
C TYR A 114 25.50 -9.33 7.53
N PRO A 115 26.64 -8.88 8.07
CA PRO A 115 26.80 -8.60 9.50
C PRO A 115 26.19 -7.27 9.95
N GLU A 116 26.10 -6.28 9.07
CA GLU A 116 25.69 -4.91 9.44
C GLU A 116 24.23 -4.60 9.07
N TYR A 117 23.80 -4.95 7.87
CA TYR A 117 22.48 -4.61 7.35
C TYR A 117 21.92 -5.70 6.44
N VAL A 118 20.60 -5.85 6.43
CA VAL A 118 19.89 -6.83 5.61
C VAL A 118 18.66 -6.18 4.99
N PHE A 119 18.60 -6.22 3.67
CA PHE A 119 17.46 -5.79 2.90
C PHE A 119 16.46 -6.93 2.77
N PHE A 120 15.21 -6.68 3.13
CA PHE A 120 14.12 -7.64 3.00
C PHE A 120 13.08 -7.11 2.04
N GLU A 121 12.51 -7.99 1.24
CA GLU A 121 11.27 -7.74 0.50
C GLU A 121 10.21 -8.70 1.04
N LEU A 122 9.16 -8.12 1.62
CA LEU A 122 8.04 -8.86 2.14
C LEU A 122 6.84 -8.70 1.23
N ARG A 123 5.90 -9.62 1.43
CA ARG A 123 4.57 -9.58 0.86
C ARG A 123 3.60 -9.57 2.03
N GLU A 124 2.74 -8.55 2.04
CA GLU A 124 1.64 -8.45 3.01
C GLU A 124 0.79 -9.72 2.89
N ASN A 125 0.48 -10.31 4.02
CA ASN A 125 -0.35 -11.51 4.07
C ASN A 125 -1.68 -11.16 4.75
N ASP A 126 -2.75 -11.10 3.97
CA ASP A 126 -4.11 -10.84 4.47
C ASP A 126 -4.73 -12.07 5.16
N GLU A 127 -4.11 -13.25 4.99
CA GLU A 127 -4.56 -14.50 5.60
C GLU A 127 -4.09 -14.59 7.06
N PRO A 128 -5.00 -14.83 8.02
CA PRO A 128 -4.63 -15.01 9.42
C PRO A 128 -3.69 -16.23 9.55
N PHE A 129 -2.59 -16.02 10.27
CA PHE A 129 -1.60 -17.05 10.47
C PHE A 129 -2.19 -18.23 11.29
N GLU A 130 -2.56 -19.33 10.65
CA GLU A 130 -2.86 -20.58 11.35
C GLU A 130 -1.57 -21.16 11.92
N GLU A 131 -1.48 -21.21 13.25
CA GLU A 131 -0.41 -21.94 13.96
C GLU A 131 -0.60 -23.45 13.72
N LEU A 132 0.09 -23.98 12.70
CA LEU A 132 0.35 -25.41 12.52
C LEU A 132 1.43 -25.90 13.49
#